data_AF-A0A357TPS0-F1
#
_entry.id   AF-A0A357TPS0-F1
#
_cell.length_a   1.000
_cell.length_b   1.000
_cell.length_c   1.000
_cell.angle_alpha   90.00
_cell.angle_beta   90.00
_cell.angle_gamma   90.00
#
_symmetry.space_group_name_H-M   'P 1'
#
loop_
_entity.id
_entity.type
_entity.pdbx_description
1 polymer ?
#
loop_
_entity_poly.entity_id
_entity_poly.type
_entity_poly.pdbx_seq_one_letter_code
_entity_poly.pdbx_strand_id
1 'polypeptide(L)'
;MQMLHRGIFMPAFDRILQLARMEEMDCEFVEVTAHEGARPTHAVWQGRVYHRGGAVVHDGERYEDFETATGYGTGPGLCGWNCRHNFYPFYPGVSVRNYTDERLAELDARNIPYGGGLYTRYEITQMQRALERRVRKAKRRYLAETAAGVDASQSAAKPKAARQQLSAFLAETGDRLDGARAAVPGFGQREAKQADAAASALQSAQNNATLKEISLGYKEITIQSIQHIQPFACETLDAAGSRALANAHKKLLLEARKVPLGTEKARCYGLDMQPVSGYFTGEQEGGVHIPNFSTPHIAIHNHPSGMTFSPEDILGFASRDSMQMLTIVGNDGSVYALEKTAATDLISLKMAARTLNHTANDPTMPKTAVYNLVTDFLMEISQYGVQYYTRGN
;
A
#
# COMPACT_ATOMS: atom_id res chain seq x y z
N MET A 1 53.98 33.84 -4.92
CA MET A 1 52.82 33.74 -5.82
C MET A 1 52.82 32.35 -6.44
N GLN A 2 52.34 31.35 -5.69
CA GLN A 2 52.29 29.96 -6.12
C GLN A 2 50.81 29.57 -6.19
N MET A 3 50.25 29.62 -7.40
CA MET A 3 48.88 29.18 -7.66
C MET A 3 48.81 27.67 -7.46
N LEU A 4 48.21 27.23 -6.35
CA LEU A 4 47.86 25.84 -6.13
C LEU A 4 46.74 25.44 -7.11
N HIS A 5 47.13 24.69 -8.14
CA HIS A 5 46.21 23.87 -8.93
C HIS A 5 45.73 22.69 -8.07
N ARG A 6 44.54 22.81 -7.47
CA ARG A 6 43.73 21.66 -7.02
C ARG A 6 42.39 21.71 -7.72
N GLY A 7 41.93 20.55 -8.19
CA GLY A 7 40.80 20.37 -9.10
C GLY A 7 39.57 21.21 -8.73
N ILE A 8 39.07 21.95 -9.71
CA ILE A 8 37.99 22.93 -9.57
C ILE A 8 36.67 22.17 -9.34
N PHE A 9 36.37 21.84 -8.09
CA PHE A 9 34.98 21.83 -7.63
C PHE A 9 34.69 23.25 -7.19
N MET A 10 34.15 24.09 -8.09
CA MET A 10 33.81 25.48 -7.77
C MET A 10 32.87 25.49 -6.55
N PRO A 11 33.30 26.02 -5.39
CA PRO A 11 32.38 26.28 -4.31
C PRO A 11 31.35 27.31 -4.80
N ALA A 12 30.08 27.15 -4.44
CA ALA A 12 29.07 28.18 -4.62
C ALA A 12 29.61 29.51 -4.05
N PHE A 13 29.31 30.62 -4.73
CA PHE A 13 29.89 31.95 -4.49
C PHE A 13 29.97 32.35 -3.00
N ASP A 14 28.95 32.03 -2.22
CA ASP A 14 28.89 32.29 -0.77
C ASP A 14 30.05 31.66 0.02
N ARG A 15 30.57 30.50 -0.41
CA ARG A 15 31.68 29.78 0.26
C ARG A 15 33.03 30.43 -0.02
N ILE A 16 33.24 30.90 -1.25
CA ILE A 16 34.44 31.66 -1.62
C ILE A 16 34.49 32.95 -0.79
N LEU A 17 33.33 33.59 -0.62
CA LEU A 17 33.22 34.81 0.19
C LEU A 17 33.51 34.56 1.67
N GLN A 18 33.06 33.46 2.27
CA GLN A 18 33.38 33.17 3.68
C GLN A 18 34.87 32.88 3.88
N LEU A 19 35.48 32.06 3.01
CA LEU A 19 36.91 31.76 3.10
C LEU A 19 37.77 33.01 2.94
N ALA A 20 37.42 33.90 2.00
CA ALA A 20 38.11 35.18 1.81
C ALA A 20 37.98 36.11 3.02
N ARG A 21 36.79 36.19 3.64
CA ARG A 21 36.57 36.97 4.87
C ARG A 21 37.39 36.44 6.04
N MET A 22 37.55 35.13 6.14
CA MET A 22 38.39 34.52 7.16
C MET A 22 39.87 34.87 6.97
N GLU A 23 40.36 34.85 5.73
CA GLU A 23 41.73 35.25 5.41
C GLU A 23 41.98 36.74 5.67
N GLU A 24 41.01 37.61 5.35
CA GLU A 24 41.11 39.06 5.60
C GLU A 24 41.12 39.40 7.10
N MET A 25 40.41 38.62 7.92
CA MET A 25 40.22 38.87 9.35
C MET A 25 41.06 37.95 10.24
N ASP A 26 41.99 37.19 9.67
CA ASP A 26 42.85 36.21 10.36
C ASP A 26 42.06 35.27 11.29
N CYS A 27 40.93 34.76 10.79
CA CYS A 27 40.03 33.88 11.52
C CYS A 27 40.26 32.41 11.15
N GLU A 28 40.56 31.58 12.14
CA GLU A 28 40.84 30.15 11.95
C GLU A 28 39.69 29.23 12.41
N PHE A 29 38.64 29.75 13.04
CA PHE A 29 37.52 28.94 13.53
C PHE A 29 36.25 29.18 12.72
N VAL A 30 35.42 28.14 12.63
CA VAL A 30 34.15 28.18 11.91
C VAL A 30 33.03 27.54 12.71
N GLU A 31 31.84 28.14 12.69
CA GLU A 31 30.62 27.52 13.18
C GLU A 31 29.80 27.00 11.99
N VAL A 32 29.36 25.75 12.06
CA VAL A 32 28.51 25.13 11.05
C VAL A 32 27.04 25.48 11.29
N THR A 33 26.31 25.85 10.24
CA THR A 33 24.88 26.18 10.35
C THR A 33 24.05 24.97 10.76
N ALA A 34 22.87 25.22 11.32
CA ALA A 34 21.88 24.17 11.63
C ALA A 34 20.56 24.46 10.91
N HIS A 35 19.90 23.41 10.43
CA HIS A 35 18.58 23.48 9.79
C HIS A 35 17.79 22.18 9.99
N GLU A 36 16.46 22.27 9.91
CA GLU A 36 15.62 21.07 10.00
C GLU A 36 15.83 20.12 8.81
N GLY A 37 15.66 18.82 9.03
CA GLY A 37 15.75 17.81 7.97
C GLY A 37 17.15 17.61 7.40
N ALA A 38 18.19 17.93 8.18
CA ALA A 38 19.55 17.46 7.91
C ALA A 38 19.57 15.93 7.82
N ARG A 39 20.41 15.39 6.93
CA ARG A 39 20.59 13.93 6.89
C ARG A 39 21.30 13.47 8.18
N PRO A 40 21.03 12.27 8.71
CA PRO A 40 21.57 11.84 10.01
C PRO A 40 23.10 11.93 10.11
N THR A 41 23.81 11.61 9.02
CA THR A 41 25.29 11.71 8.96
C THR A 41 25.82 13.15 8.91
N HIS A 42 24.96 14.16 8.82
CA HIS A 42 25.33 15.58 8.81
C HIS A 42 24.74 16.34 9.99
N ALA A 43 23.66 15.82 10.59
CA ALA A 43 23.09 16.36 11.82
C ALA A 43 24.15 16.49 12.92
N VAL A 44 25.09 15.53 12.97
CA VAL A 44 26.22 15.52 13.92
C VAL A 44 27.17 16.72 13.79
N TRP A 45 27.13 17.47 12.69
CA TRP A 45 27.97 18.65 12.50
C TRP A 45 27.28 19.97 12.87
N GLN A 46 25.95 19.97 13.01
CA GLN A 46 25.16 21.19 13.16
C GLN A 46 25.53 21.95 14.44
N GLY A 47 25.73 23.27 14.30
CA GLY A 47 25.99 24.17 15.43
C GLY A 47 27.30 23.94 16.17
N ARG A 48 28.19 23.10 15.62
CA ARG A 48 29.52 22.86 16.17
C ARG A 48 30.53 23.85 15.61
N VAL A 49 31.50 24.18 16.45
CA VAL A 49 32.64 25.01 16.09
C VAL A 49 33.84 24.10 15.82
N TYR A 50 34.56 24.38 14.74
CA TYR A 50 35.75 23.65 14.32
C TYR A 50 36.90 24.62 14.07
N HIS A 51 38.13 24.12 14.17
CA HIS A 51 39.32 24.85 13.79
C HIS A 51 39.79 24.43 12.40
N ARG A 52 40.24 25.37 11.58
CA ARG A 52 40.78 25.13 10.24
C ARG A 52 42.30 25.02 10.32
N GLY A 53 42.86 23.92 9.84
CA GLY A 53 44.31 23.71 9.81
C GLY A 53 44.84 22.79 10.92
N GLY A 54 43.98 21.96 11.50
CA GLY A 54 44.32 20.99 12.55
C GLY A 54 43.42 21.09 13.77
N ALA A 55 43.41 20.04 14.60
CA ALA A 55 42.73 20.09 15.89
C ALA A 55 43.58 20.88 16.89
N VAL A 56 42.95 21.73 17.70
CA VAL A 56 43.64 22.60 18.66
C VAL A 56 42.92 22.60 20.01
N VAL A 57 43.64 22.96 21.07
CA VAL A 57 43.04 23.32 22.36
C VAL A 57 43.21 24.83 22.53
N HIS A 58 42.11 25.54 22.69
CA HIS A 58 42.06 26.98 22.87
C HIS A 58 41.25 27.30 24.13
N ASP A 59 41.83 28.05 25.06
CA ASP A 59 41.23 28.38 26.37
C ASP A 59 40.65 27.18 27.15
N GLY A 60 41.31 26.02 27.02
CA GLY A 60 40.92 24.78 27.70
C GLY A 60 39.83 23.97 27.00
N GLU A 61 39.28 24.47 25.89
CA GLU A 61 38.33 23.75 25.04
C GLU A 61 39.04 23.16 23.81
N ARG A 62 38.68 21.91 23.46
CA ARG A 62 39.25 21.22 22.29
C ARG A 62 38.35 21.41 21.07
N TYR A 63 38.93 21.92 20.00
CA TYR A 63 38.28 22.08 18.70
C TYR A 63 38.86 21.06 17.71
N GLU A 64 38.00 20.26 17.10
CA GLU A 64 38.42 19.30 16.07
C GLU A 64 38.74 20.01 14.75
N ASP A 65 39.56 19.36 13.92
CA ASP A 65 39.89 19.85 12.58
C ASP A 65 38.66 19.85 11.66
N PHE A 66 38.37 20.99 11.05
CA PHE A 66 37.18 21.20 10.22
C PHE A 66 37.13 20.27 9.02
N GLU A 67 38.23 20.10 8.29
CA GLU A 67 38.26 19.28 7.08
C GLU A 67 38.12 17.80 7.41
N THR A 68 38.88 17.32 8.38
CA THR A 68 38.92 15.91 8.77
C THR A 68 37.62 15.48 9.47
N ALA A 69 37.07 16.30 10.36
CA ALA A 69 35.87 15.96 11.12
C ALA A 69 34.58 16.00 10.28
N THR A 70 34.55 16.85 9.24
CA THR A 70 33.35 17.06 8.42
C THR A 70 33.48 16.51 6.99
N GLY A 71 34.67 16.06 6.60
CA GLY A 71 34.97 15.66 5.23
C GLY A 71 34.86 16.82 4.23
N TYR A 72 34.96 18.07 4.68
CA TYR A 72 34.86 19.25 3.82
C TYR A 72 35.80 19.13 2.61
N GLY A 73 35.32 19.54 1.43
CA GLY A 73 36.03 19.36 0.17
C GLY A 73 35.82 17.99 -0.50
N THR A 74 35.11 17.06 0.13
CA THR A 74 34.72 15.77 -0.46
C THR A 74 33.24 15.75 -0.87
N GLY A 75 32.89 14.87 -1.81
CA GLY A 75 31.50 14.65 -2.23
C GLY A 75 30.53 14.32 -1.09
N PRO A 76 30.83 13.37 -0.19
CA PRO A 76 29.95 13.05 0.93
C PRO A 76 30.08 14.02 2.11
N GLY A 77 31.08 14.90 2.16
CA GLY A 77 31.34 15.79 3.28
C GLY A 77 30.43 17.01 3.38
N LEU A 78 30.70 17.86 4.38
CA LEU A 78 30.02 19.14 4.57
C LEU A 78 30.13 20.01 3.31
N CYS A 79 29.02 20.68 2.96
CA CYS A 79 28.84 21.41 1.70
C CYS A 79 28.98 20.56 0.42
N GLY A 80 29.00 19.23 0.55
CA GLY A 80 29.04 18.27 -0.54
C GLY A 80 27.66 18.00 -1.16
N TRP A 81 27.47 16.81 -1.73
CA TRP A 81 26.28 16.46 -2.51
C TRP A 81 24.99 16.60 -1.70
N ASN A 82 24.09 17.47 -2.19
CA ASN A 82 22.77 17.75 -1.61
C ASN A 82 22.81 18.17 -0.12
N CYS A 83 23.96 18.62 0.38
CA CYS A 83 24.11 19.23 1.69
C CYS A 83 23.69 20.70 1.60
N ARG A 84 22.82 21.14 2.51
CA ARG A 84 22.34 22.53 2.61
C ARG A 84 23.04 23.32 3.71
N HIS A 85 23.95 22.68 4.44
CA HIS A 85 24.77 23.33 5.44
C HIS A 85 25.76 24.30 4.81
N ASN A 86 26.06 25.33 5.58
CA ASN A 86 27.14 26.26 5.33
C ASN A 86 27.90 26.45 6.65
N PHE A 87 28.92 27.29 6.63
CA PHE A 87 29.66 27.67 7.83
C PHE A 87 30.01 29.15 7.79
N TYR A 88 30.26 29.73 8.95
CA TYR A 88 30.62 31.13 9.10
C TYR A 88 31.83 31.27 10.04
N PRO A 89 32.64 32.34 9.90
CA PRO A 89 33.73 32.63 10.82
C PRO A 89 33.24 32.70 12.27
N PHE A 90 33.98 32.08 13.18
CA PHE A 90 33.75 32.11 14.61
C PHE A 90 34.99 32.69 15.30
N TYR A 91 34.83 33.62 16.23
CA TYR A 91 35.95 34.24 16.94
C TYR A 91 35.86 33.83 18.41
N PRO A 92 36.66 32.87 18.90
CA PRO A 92 36.67 32.50 20.30
C PRO A 92 36.85 33.73 21.21
N GLY A 93 36.09 33.77 22.31
CA GLY A 93 36.06 34.91 23.24
C GLY A 93 35.24 36.13 22.78
N VAL A 94 34.80 36.18 21.51
CA VAL A 94 33.98 37.29 20.96
C VAL A 94 32.63 36.78 20.43
N SER A 95 32.65 35.72 19.64
CA SER A 95 31.47 35.08 19.07
C SER A 95 30.75 34.22 20.12
N VAL A 96 29.42 34.26 20.08
CA VAL A 96 28.56 33.32 20.81
C VAL A 96 28.00 32.32 19.79
N ARG A 97 27.94 31.03 20.14
CA ARG A 97 27.33 30.00 19.29
C ARG A 97 25.91 30.43 18.91
N ASN A 98 25.60 30.36 17.62
CA ASN A 98 24.26 30.69 17.11
C ASN A 98 23.23 29.62 17.46
N TYR A 99 23.67 28.40 17.78
CA TYR A 99 22.80 27.26 18.04
C TYR A 99 23.10 26.64 19.40
N THR A 100 22.12 26.68 20.30
CA THR A 100 22.20 25.99 21.59
C THR A 100 21.96 24.49 21.43
N ASP A 101 22.43 23.70 22.40
CA ASP A 101 22.30 22.25 22.34
C ASP A 101 20.82 21.81 22.43
N GLU A 102 19.98 22.55 23.16
CA GLU A 102 18.52 22.33 23.20
C GLU A 102 17.89 22.57 21.82
N ARG A 103 18.30 23.62 21.12
CA ARG A 103 17.80 23.93 19.78
C ARG A 103 18.23 22.86 18.77
N LEU A 104 19.45 22.34 18.89
CA LEU A 104 19.93 21.25 18.04
C LEU A 104 19.15 19.97 18.29
N ALA A 105 18.89 19.63 19.56
CA ALA A 105 18.06 18.47 19.93
C ALA A 105 16.62 18.59 19.40
N GLU A 106 16.04 19.80 19.40
CA GLU A 106 14.72 20.06 18.83
C GLU A 106 14.66 19.82 17.31
N LEU A 107 15.71 20.21 16.57
CA LEU A 107 15.78 20.01 15.11
C LEU A 107 15.82 18.54 14.71
N ASP A 108 16.42 17.69 15.55
CA ASP A 108 16.54 16.24 15.34
C ASP A 108 15.41 15.45 16.02
N ALA A 109 14.49 16.13 16.70
CA ALA A 109 13.40 15.49 17.42
C ALA A 109 12.46 14.73 16.48
N ARG A 110 12.03 13.55 16.92
CA ARG A 110 10.95 12.78 16.28
C ARG A 110 9.61 13.31 16.80
N ASN A 111 9.12 14.39 16.21
CA ASN A 111 7.90 15.07 16.68
C ASN A 111 6.81 15.21 15.61
N ILE A 112 7.03 14.69 14.39
CA ILE A 112 6.03 14.74 13.32
C ILE A 112 5.18 13.45 13.36
N PRO A 113 3.88 13.52 13.67
CA PRO A 113 3.01 12.36 13.66
C PRO A 113 2.67 11.92 12.24
N TYR A 114 2.72 10.62 11.99
CA TYR A 114 2.26 10.01 10.74
C TYR A 114 1.99 8.52 10.95
N GLY A 115 0.84 7.99 10.52
CA GLY A 115 0.55 6.55 10.56
C GLY A 115 0.72 5.89 11.94
N GLY A 116 0.39 6.61 13.02
CA GLY A 116 0.50 6.13 14.41
C GLY A 116 1.89 6.19 15.04
N GLY A 117 2.90 6.72 14.34
CA GLY A 117 4.26 6.90 14.85
C GLY A 117 4.76 8.35 14.78
N LEU A 118 5.89 8.61 15.44
CA LEU A 118 6.58 9.90 15.39
C LEU A 118 7.88 9.80 14.57
N TYR A 119 8.10 10.79 13.72
CA TYR A 119 9.21 10.85 12.77
C TYR A 119 9.94 12.18 12.83
N THR A 120 11.19 12.16 12.40
CA THR A 120 11.99 13.36 12.15
C THR A 120 11.55 14.04 10.85
N ARG A 121 11.86 15.34 10.70
CA ARG A 121 11.68 16.07 9.43
C ARG A 121 12.41 15.40 8.26
N TYR A 122 13.57 14.80 8.50
CA TYR A 122 14.33 14.08 7.48
C TYR A 122 13.56 12.86 6.95
N GLU A 123 13.07 12.00 7.84
CA GLU A 123 12.31 10.79 7.49
C GLU A 123 11.04 11.14 6.68
N ILE A 124 10.26 12.12 7.15
CA ILE A 124 9.05 12.61 6.45
C ILE A 124 9.40 13.13 5.06
N THR A 125 10.49 13.91 4.94
CA THR A 125 10.96 14.39 3.63
C THR A 125 11.31 13.22 2.71
N GLN A 126 11.99 12.18 3.20
CA GLN A 126 12.33 11.01 2.38
C GLN A 126 11.09 10.25 1.92
N MET A 127 10.09 10.08 2.80
CA MET A 127 8.80 9.48 2.47
C MET A 127 8.08 10.29 1.39
N GLN A 128 8.00 11.62 1.54
CA GLN A 128 7.46 12.52 0.52
C GLN A 128 8.19 12.35 -0.83
N ARG A 129 9.54 12.30 -0.84
CA ARG A 129 10.31 12.10 -2.07
C ARG A 129 10.03 10.74 -2.72
N ALA A 130 9.74 9.70 -1.94
CA ALA A 130 9.34 8.41 -2.49
C ALA A 130 7.97 8.49 -3.18
N LEU A 131 6.99 9.17 -2.57
CA LEU A 131 5.66 9.39 -3.14
C LEU A 131 5.71 10.27 -4.40
N GLU A 132 6.48 11.36 -4.40
CA GLU A 132 6.70 12.20 -5.58
C GLU A 132 7.33 11.41 -6.74
N ARG A 133 8.30 10.53 -6.45
CA ARG A 133 8.87 9.61 -7.45
C ARG A 133 7.82 8.63 -7.98
N ARG A 134 6.93 8.11 -7.13
CA ARG A 134 5.83 7.23 -7.53
C ARG A 134 4.87 7.93 -8.49
N VAL A 135 4.49 9.17 -8.19
CA VAL A 135 3.66 10.00 -9.10
C VAL A 135 4.33 10.16 -10.46
N ARG A 136 5.62 10.53 -10.49
CA ARG A 136 6.37 10.66 -11.75
C ARG A 136 6.45 9.35 -12.52
N LYS A 137 6.70 8.24 -11.83
CA LYS A 137 6.75 6.89 -12.44
C LYS A 137 5.41 6.52 -13.08
N ALA A 138 4.29 6.76 -12.39
CA ALA A 138 2.95 6.49 -12.91
C ALA A 138 2.64 7.33 -14.16
N LYS A 139 2.93 8.64 -14.12
CA LYS A 139 2.75 9.53 -15.28
C LYS A 139 3.58 9.11 -16.49
N ARG A 140 4.88 8.83 -16.30
CA ARG A 140 5.77 8.39 -17.37
C ARG A 140 5.32 7.07 -17.99
N ARG A 141 4.86 6.13 -17.16
CA ARG A 141 4.36 4.83 -17.65
C ARG A 141 3.14 4.99 -18.53
N TYR A 142 2.15 5.76 -18.08
CA TYR A 142 0.97 6.06 -18.89
C TYR A 142 1.34 6.70 -20.24
N LEU A 143 2.20 7.73 -20.23
CA LEU A 143 2.66 8.37 -21.47
C LEU A 143 3.39 7.41 -22.40
N ALA A 144 4.26 6.56 -21.86
CA ALA A 144 5.03 5.61 -22.66
C ALA A 144 4.10 4.56 -23.32
N GLU A 145 3.14 4.03 -22.57
CA GLU A 145 2.16 3.06 -23.09
C GLU A 145 1.25 3.69 -24.14
N THR A 146 0.76 4.91 -23.89
CA THR A 146 -0.05 5.67 -24.88
C THR A 146 0.75 5.97 -26.14
N ALA A 147 2.00 6.41 -26.03
CA ALA A 147 2.85 6.71 -27.18
C ALA A 147 3.22 5.45 -28.00
N ALA A 148 3.33 4.30 -27.34
CA ALA A 148 3.58 3.01 -27.99
C ALA A 148 2.33 2.40 -28.63
N GLY A 149 1.14 2.99 -28.44
CA GLY A 149 -0.12 2.46 -28.95
C GLY A 149 -0.55 1.13 -28.30
N VAL A 150 0.04 0.77 -27.16
CA VAL A 150 -0.39 -0.40 -26.38
C VAL A 150 -1.56 -0.04 -25.46
N ASP A 151 -2.28 -1.04 -24.95
CA ASP A 151 -3.38 -0.80 -24.02
C ASP A 151 -2.87 -0.18 -22.70
N ALA A 152 -3.13 1.12 -22.53
CA ALA A 152 -2.77 1.89 -21.35
C ALA A 152 -3.89 1.92 -20.29
N SER A 153 -5.00 1.20 -20.48
CA SER A 153 -6.18 1.23 -19.59
C SER A 153 -5.83 0.93 -18.13
N GLN A 154 -4.97 -0.06 -17.88
CA GLN A 154 -4.52 -0.42 -16.53
C GLN A 154 -3.57 0.61 -15.90
N SER A 155 -2.79 1.35 -16.69
CA SER A 155 -1.91 2.40 -16.15
C SER A 155 -2.63 3.73 -15.97
N ALA A 156 -3.75 3.94 -16.66
CA ALA A 156 -4.53 5.17 -16.64
C ALA A 156 -5.03 5.57 -15.24
N ALA A 157 -5.37 4.60 -14.37
CA ALA A 157 -5.80 4.86 -13.00
C ALA A 157 -4.65 5.26 -12.04
N LYS A 158 -3.42 4.86 -12.35
CA LYS A 158 -2.26 4.96 -11.44
C LYS A 158 -1.82 6.41 -11.16
N PRO A 159 -1.80 7.34 -12.14
CA PRO A 159 -1.48 8.74 -11.88
C PRO A 159 -2.39 9.40 -10.84
N LYS A 160 -3.70 9.18 -10.92
CA LYS A 160 -4.68 9.77 -9.99
C LYS A 160 -4.52 9.18 -8.58
N ALA A 161 -4.46 7.86 -8.46
CA ALA A 161 -4.25 7.17 -7.18
C ALA A 161 -2.95 7.60 -6.50
N ALA A 162 -1.84 7.66 -7.24
CA ALA A 162 -0.55 8.10 -6.67
C ALA A 162 -0.58 9.57 -6.21
N ARG A 163 -1.32 10.44 -6.92
CA ARG A 163 -1.50 11.85 -6.51
C ARG A 163 -2.35 11.97 -5.25
N GLN A 164 -3.40 11.16 -5.12
CA GLN A 164 -4.24 11.13 -3.92
C GLN A 164 -3.43 10.65 -2.70
N GLN A 165 -2.62 9.61 -2.86
CA GLN A 165 -1.71 9.15 -1.80
C GLN A 165 -0.73 10.25 -1.35
N LEU A 166 -0.11 10.96 -2.30
CA LEU A 166 0.76 12.10 -1.97
C LEU A 166 -0.02 13.22 -1.28
N SER A 167 -1.24 13.53 -1.72
CA SER A 167 -2.07 14.56 -1.12
C SER A 167 -2.50 14.21 0.31
N ALA A 168 -2.86 12.95 0.55
CA ALA A 168 -3.23 12.47 1.89
C ALA A 168 -2.03 12.53 2.84
N PHE A 169 -0.86 12.07 2.37
CA PHE A 169 0.40 12.18 3.13
C PHE A 169 0.69 13.63 3.54
N LEU A 170 0.64 14.56 2.59
CA LEU A 170 0.93 15.98 2.85
C LEU A 170 -0.07 16.61 3.83
N ALA A 171 -1.35 16.24 3.73
CA ALA A 171 -2.39 16.70 4.65
C ALA A 171 -2.14 16.20 6.08
N GLU A 172 -1.72 14.94 6.23
CA GLU A 172 -1.43 14.34 7.53
C GLU A 172 -0.13 14.89 8.16
N THR A 173 0.92 15.12 7.36
CA THR A 173 2.21 15.63 7.86
C THR A 173 2.29 17.16 7.94
N GLY A 174 1.22 17.87 7.57
CA GLY A 174 1.14 19.34 7.61
C GLY A 174 2.01 20.06 6.57
N ASP A 175 2.41 19.38 5.49
CA ASP A 175 3.26 19.94 4.43
C ASP A 175 2.45 20.38 3.20
N ARG A 176 3.07 21.20 2.34
CA ARG A 176 2.45 21.71 1.10
C ARG A 176 2.98 20.99 -0.13
N LEU A 177 2.10 20.86 -1.13
CA LEU A 177 2.45 20.25 -2.40
C LEU A 177 3.36 21.17 -3.24
N ASP A 178 4.56 20.70 -3.55
CA ASP A 178 5.43 21.28 -4.59
C ASP A 178 5.16 20.58 -5.93
N GLY A 179 4.33 21.22 -6.76
CA GLY A 179 3.89 20.67 -8.04
C GLY A 179 5.04 20.39 -9.03
N ALA A 180 6.14 21.14 -8.95
CA ALA A 180 7.28 20.99 -9.85
C ALA A 180 7.97 19.64 -9.65
N ARG A 181 7.99 19.12 -8.43
CA ARG A 181 8.67 17.87 -8.08
C ARG A 181 7.96 16.61 -8.58
N ALA A 182 6.65 16.71 -8.81
CA ALA A 182 5.82 15.66 -9.38
C ALA A 182 5.50 15.89 -10.87
N ALA A 183 6.00 16.97 -11.48
CA ALA A 183 5.80 17.27 -12.89
C ALA A 183 6.56 16.28 -13.79
N VAL A 184 5.98 15.99 -14.95
CA VAL A 184 6.58 15.18 -16.01
C VAL A 184 6.30 15.89 -17.33
N PRO A 185 7.32 16.20 -18.15
CA PRO A 185 7.11 16.74 -19.48
C PRO A 185 6.14 15.89 -20.29
N GLY A 186 5.18 16.53 -20.96
CA GLY A 186 4.15 15.83 -21.74
C GLY A 186 2.95 15.30 -20.92
N PHE A 187 2.95 15.40 -19.59
CA PHE A 187 1.78 15.05 -18.76
C PHE A 187 1.15 16.30 -18.15
N GLY A 188 0.24 16.93 -18.90
CA GLY A 188 -0.52 18.11 -18.51
C GLY A 188 -1.97 17.80 -18.10
N GLN A 189 -2.82 18.83 -18.14
CA GLN A 189 -4.24 18.68 -17.80
C GLN A 189 -5.00 17.80 -18.79
N ARG A 190 -4.63 17.85 -20.07
CA ARG A 190 -5.27 17.06 -21.13
C ARG A 190 -5.02 15.58 -20.91
N GLU A 191 -3.77 15.20 -20.66
CA GLU A 191 -3.36 13.81 -20.46
C GLU A 191 -3.94 13.27 -19.15
N ALA A 192 -4.04 14.10 -18.11
CA ALA A 192 -4.73 13.74 -16.88
C ALA A 192 -6.22 13.42 -17.13
N LYS A 193 -6.93 14.27 -17.88
CA LYS A 193 -8.34 14.02 -18.25
C LYS A 193 -8.51 12.76 -19.09
N GLN A 194 -7.62 12.51 -20.04
CA GLN A 194 -7.64 11.30 -20.86
C GLN A 194 -7.38 10.03 -20.03
N ALA A 195 -6.41 10.08 -19.10
CA ALA A 195 -6.14 8.98 -18.20
C ALA A 195 -7.35 8.69 -17.28
N ASP A 196 -7.96 9.73 -16.72
CA ASP A 196 -9.15 9.59 -15.88
C ASP A 196 -10.34 9.01 -16.67
N ALA A 197 -10.56 9.46 -17.91
CA ALA A 197 -11.59 8.94 -18.79
C ALA A 197 -11.34 7.46 -19.15
N ALA A 198 -10.10 7.09 -19.51
CA ALA A 198 -9.73 5.72 -19.82
C ALA A 198 -9.88 4.78 -18.62
N ALA A 199 -9.49 5.22 -17.42
CA ALA A 199 -9.69 4.49 -16.18
C ALA A 199 -11.19 4.29 -15.88
N SER A 200 -11.99 5.35 -16.05
CA SER A 200 -13.43 5.28 -15.83
C SER A 200 -14.11 4.37 -16.84
N ALA A 201 -13.70 4.41 -18.12
CA ALA A 201 -14.21 3.53 -19.16
C ALA A 201 -13.87 2.06 -18.89
N LEU A 202 -12.63 1.75 -18.44
CA LEU A 202 -12.25 0.40 -18.04
C LEU A 202 -13.10 -0.08 -16.86
N GLN A 203 -13.27 0.75 -15.83
CA GLN A 203 -14.12 0.44 -14.69
C GLN A 203 -15.58 0.24 -15.12
N SER A 204 -16.13 1.10 -15.98
CA SER A 204 -17.49 0.94 -16.50
C SER A 204 -17.63 -0.30 -17.38
N ALA A 205 -16.61 -0.68 -18.15
CA ALA A 205 -16.60 -1.90 -18.95
C ALA A 205 -16.56 -3.15 -18.07
N GLN A 206 -15.75 -3.15 -17.00
CA GLN A 206 -15.74 -4.18 -15.98
C GLN A 206 -17.09 -4.26 -15.27
N ASN A 207 -17.62 -3.13 -14.79
CA ASN A 207 -18.93 -3.05 -14.16
C ASN A 207 -20.05 -3.50 -15.11
N ASN A 208 -19.98 -3.19 -16.41
CA ASN A 208 -20.96 -3.62 -17.41
C ASN A 208 -20.84 -5.11 -17.76
N ALA A 209 -19.63 -5.65 -17.81
CA ALA A 209 -19.39 -7.08 -17.97
C ALA A 209 -19.98 -7.84 -16.76
N THR A 210 -19.70 -7.36 -15.56
CA THR A 210 -20.29 -7.87 -14.32
C THR A 210 -21.80 -7.66 -14.25
N LEU A 211 -22.34 -6.53 -14.70
CA LEU A 211 -23.79 -6.28 -14.76
C LEU A 211 -24.48 -7.21 -15.76
N LYS A 212 -23.84 -7.55 -16.88
CA LYS A 212 -24.35 -8.58 -17.80
C LYS A 212 -24.34 -9.96 -17.15
N GLU A 213 -23.34 -10.27 -16.32
CA GLU A 213 -23.32 -11.49 -15.51
C GLU A 213 -24.38 -11.50 -14.40
N ILE A 214 -24.66 -10.36 -13.77
CA ILE A 214 -25.71 -10.19 -12.75
C ILE A 214 -27.13 -10.15 -13.37
N SER A 215 -27.25 -9.67 -14.61
CA SER A 215 -28.53 -9.50 -15.33
C SER A 215 -28.97 -10.76 -16.08
N LEU A 216 -28.09 -11.73 -16.27
CA LEU A 216 -28.49 -13.10 -16.58
C LEU A 216 -28.98 -13.65 -15.25
N GLY A 217 -30.23 -14.09 -15.19
CA GLY A 217 -30.78 -14.72 -13.99
C GLY A 217 -30.02 -16.00 -13.61
N TYR A 218 -30.73 -16.98 -13.06
CA TYR A 218 -30.08 -18.24 -12.71
C TYR A 218 -29.54 -18.95 -13.96
N LYS A 219 -28.26 -19.34 -13.92
CA LYS A 219 -27.56 -20.04 -14.99
C LYS A 219 -27.91 -21.52 -14.92
N GLU A 220 -28.18 -22.16 -16.05
CA GLU A 220 -28.35 -23.61 -16.09
C GLU A 220 -27.07 -24.35 -15.69
N ILE A 221 -27.21 -25.46 -14.98
CA ILE A 221 -26.09 -26.35 -14.66
C ILE A 221 -25.89 -27.32 -15.83
N THR A 222 -24.84 -27.10 -16.62
CA THR A 222 -24.51 -27.93 -17.78
C THR A 222 -23.51 -29.03 -17.42
N ILE A 223 -23.39 -30.06 -18.26
CA ILE A 223 -22.34 -31.08 -18.10
C ILE A 223 -20.95 -30.44 -18.25
N GLN A 224 -20.82 -29.44 -19.13
CA GLN A 224 -19.58 -28.72 -19.38
C GLN A 224 -19.15 -27.94 -18.14
N SER A 225 -20.06 -27.20 -17.48
CA SER A 225 -19.72 -26.46 -16.26
C SER A 225 -19.23 -27.38 -15.14
N ILE A 226 -19.86 -28.53 -14.95
CA ILE A 226 -19.43 -29.54 -13.97
C ILE A 226 -18.02 -30.07 -14.31
N GLN A 227 -17.73 -30.31 -15.58
CA GLN A 227 -16.43 -30.85 -16.00
C GLN A 227 -15.28 -29.84 -15.84
N HIS A 228 -15.55 -28.55 -16.01
CA HIS A 228 -14.54 -27.49 -15.88
C HIS A 228 -14.04 -27.29 -14.44
N ILE A 229 -14.78 -27.73 -13.41
CA ILE A 229 -14.35 -27.59 -12.01
C ILE A 229 -13.01 -28.30 -11.78
N GLN A 230 -12.01 -27.52 -11.37
CA GLN A 230 -10.65 -27.96 -11.07
C GLN A 230 -10.30 -27.82 -9.57
N PRO A 231 -9.43 -28.69 -9.03
CA PRO A 231 -8.89 -28.52 -7.68
C PRO A 231 -8.02 -27.26 -7.58
N PHE A 232 -8.07 -26.60 -6.42
CA PHE A 232 -7.19 -25.48 -6.07
C PHE A 232 -6.38 -25.81 -4.80
N ALA A 233 -5.21 -25.19 -4.66
CA ALA A 233 -4.36 -25.36 -3.49
C ALA A 233 -4.82 -24.41 -2.37
N CYS A 234 -4.87 -24.92 -1.14
CA CYS A 234 -5.22 -24.20 0.09
C CYS A 234 -4.41 -24.78 1.26
N GLU A 235 -4.43 -24.12 2.42
CA GLU A 235 -3.68 -24.57 3.61
C GLU A 235 -4.37 -25.71 4.36
N THR A 236 -5.70 -25.72 4.34
CA THR A 236 -6.56 -26.65 5.07
C THR A 236 -6.48 -28.08 4.54
N LEU A 237 -6.23 -28.23 3.23
CA LEU A 237 -6.28 -29.52 2.53
C LEU A 237 -4.98 -29.80 1.79
N ASP A 238 -4.53 -31.05 1.83
CA ASP A 238 -3.48 -31.53 0.95
C ASP A 238 -3.99 -31.71 -0.50
N ALA A 239 -3.10 -32.10 -1.42
CA ALA A 239 -3.47 -32.30 -2.82
C ALA A 239 -4.56 -33.37 -3.04
N ALA A 240 -4.69 -34.37 -2.16
CA ALA A 240 -5.78 -35.35 -2.22
C ALA A 240 -7.10 -34.73 -1.75
N GLY A 241 -7.07 -33.98 -0.64
CA GLY A 241 -8.18 -33.19 -0.12
C GLY A 241 -8.69 -32.16 -1.13
N SER A 242 -7.82 -31.39 -1.78
CA SER A 242 -8.20 -30.43 -2.83
C SER A 242 -8.92 -31.10 -4.01
N ARG A 243 -8.49 -32.32 -4.41
CA ARG A 243 -9.18 -33.12 -5.44
C ARG A 243 -10.52 -33.64 -4.94
N ALA A 244 -10.60 -34.07 -3.69
CA ALA A 244 -11.85 -34.48 -3.07
C ALA A 244 -12.85 -33.33 -2.97
N LEU A 245 -12.39 -32.11 -2.65
CA LEU A 245 -13.21 -30.90 -2.61
C LEU A 245 -13.75 -30.53 -3.99
N ALA A 246 -12.91 -30.56 -5.04
CA ALA A 246 -13.39 -30.36 -6.41
C ALA A 246 -14.45 -31.40 -6.82
N ASN A 247 -14.27 -32.65 -6.42
CA ASN A 247 -15.29 -33.70 -6.64
C ASN A 247 -16.56 -33.45 -5.81
N ALA A 248 -16.44 -32.87 -4.62
CA ALA A 248 -17.58 -32.47 -3.79
C ALA A 248 -18.39 -31.35 -4.46
N HIS A 249 -17.73 -30.35 -5.07
CA HIS A 249 -18.39 -29.31 -5.89
C HIS A 249 -19.15 -29.92 -7.08
N LYS A 250 -18.51 -30.83 -7.81
CA LYS A 250 -19.16 -31.56 -8.93
C LYS A 250 -20.41 -32.31 -8.47
N LYS A 251 -20.32 -33.04 -7.35
CA LYS A 251 -21.47 -33.74 -6.75
C LYS A 251 -22.54 -32.78 -6.29
N LEU A 252 -22.19 -31.63 -5.71
CA LEU A 252 -23.14 -30.61 -5.29
C LEU A 252 -23.94 -30.08 -6.48
N LEU A 253 -23.28 -29.74 -7.59
CA LEU A 253 -23.98 -29.30 -8.80
C LEU A 253 -24.89 -30.40 -9.38
N LEU A 254 -24.46 -31.67 -9.37
CA LEU A 254 -25.32 -32.79 -9.76
C LEU A 254 -26.56 -32.93 -8.87
N GLU A 255 -26.43 -32.66 -7.57
CA GLU A 255 -27.56 -32.63 -6.63
C GLU A 255 -28.44 -31.40 -6.79
N ALA A 256 -27.88 -30.25 -7.17
CA ALA A 256 -28.61 -29.01 -7.44
C ALA A 256 -29.40 -29.10 -8.76
N ARG A 257 -28.96 -29.93 -9.72
CA ARG A 257 -29.73 -30.24 -10.94
C ARG A 257 -31.06 -30.96 -10.70
N LYS A 258 -31.25 -31.54 -9.51
CA LYS A 258 -32.46 -32.31 -9.16
C LYS A 258 -33.56 -31.44 -8.57
N VAL A 259 -33.27 -30.16 -8.32
CA VAL A 259 -34.20 -29.16 -7.75
C VAL A 259 -34.44 -28.05 -8.77
N PRO A 260 -35.48 -27.20 -8.60
CA PRO A 260 -35.74 -26.10 -9.51
C PRO A 260 -34.53 -25.18 -9.71
N LEU A 261 -34.40 -24.62 -10.92
CA LEU A 261 -33.36 -23.67 -11.25
C LEU A 261 -33.51 -22.43 -10.33
N GLY A 262 -32.42 -22.06 -9.64
CA GLY A 262 -32.46 -21.00 -8.63
C GLY A 262 -32.44 -21.49 -7.19
N THR A 263 -32.67 -22.78 -6.96
CA THR A 263 -32.53 -23.38 -5.63
C THR A 263 -31.06 -23.62 -5.30
N GLU A 264 -30.62 -23.11 -4.15
CA GLU A 264 -29.30 -23.40 -3.61
C GLU A 264 -29.31 -24.72 -2.83
N LYS A 265 -28.19 -25.43 -2.88
CA LYS A 265 -27.91 -26.59 -2.04
C LYS A 265 -26.57 -26.40 -1.36
N ALA A 266 -26.48 -26.93 -0.14
CA ALA A 266 -25.24 -26.92 0.63
C ALA A 266 -24.92 -28.30 1.20
N ARG A 267 -23.65 -28.50 1.54
CA ARG A 267 -23.19 -29.67 2.31
C ARG A 267 -21.93 -29.33 3.09
N CYS A 268 -21.76 -29.99 4.24
CA CYS A 268 -20.58 -29.83 5.08
C CYS A 268 -19.72 -31.11 5.09
N TYR A 269 -18.40 -30.90 5.18
CA TYR A 269 -17.39 -31.95 5.24
C TYR A 269 -16.44 -31.70 6.42
N GLY A 270 -15.88 -32.77 6.98
CA GLY A 270 -14.72 -32.68 7.86
C GLY A 270 -13.47 -32.26 7.09
N LEU A 271 -12.38 -31.97 7.80
CA LEU A 271 -11.09 -31.64 7.18
C LEU A 271 -10.45 -32.84 6.45
N ASP A 272 -10.94 -34.05 6.73
CA ASP A 272 -10.63 -35.29 6.01
C ASP A 272 -11.47 -35.48 4.73
N MET A 273 -12.29 -34.48 4.37
CA MET A 273 -13.27 -34.52 3.28
C MET A 273 -14.33 -35.62 3.39
N GLN A 274 -14.55 -36.18 4.59
CA GLN A 274 -15.72 -37.03 4.85
C GLN A 274 -16.95 -36.17 5.10
N PRO A 275 -18.12 -36.54 4.56
CA PRO A 275 -19.33 -35.76 4.77
C PRO A 275 -19.78 -35.82 6.22
N VAL A 276 -19.96 -34.66 6.85
CA VAL A 276 -20.48 -34.54 8.23
C VAL A 276 -21.95 -34.13 8.25
N SER A 277 -22.55 -33.92 7.08
CA SER A 277 -23.97 -33.60 6.91
C SER A 277 -24.58 -34.29 5.68
N GLY A 278 -25.92 -34.35 5.67
CA GLY A 278 -26.71 -34.49 4.45
C GLY A 278 -26.64 -33.23 3.57
N TYR A 279 -27.37 -33.24 2.46
CA TYR A 279 -27.55 -32.03 1.65
C TYR A 279 -28.65 -31.15 2.26
N PHE A 280 -28.33 -29.87 2.42
CA PHE A 280 -29.31 -28.83 2.70
C PHE A 280 -29.85 -28.30 1.37
N THR A 281 -31.14 -27.96 1.35
CA THR A 281 -31.81 -27.38 0.19
C THR A 281 -32.44 -26.06 0.64
N GLY A 282 -32.21 -25.00 -0.12
CA GLY A 282 -32.79 -23.68 0.13
C GLY A 282 -34.32 -23.73 0.08
N GLU A 283 -34.96 -23.06 1.04
CA GLU A 283 -36.42 -22.90 1.08
C GLU A 283 -36.89 -21.74 0.18
N GLN A 284 -35.98 -20.78 -0.07
CA GLN A 284 -36.20 -19.62 -0.94
C GLN A 284 -35.19 -19.67 -2.10
N GLU A 285 -35.57 -19.14 -3.26
CA GLU A 285 -34.62 -19.00 -4.37
C GLU A 285 -33.47 -18.07 -3.97
N GLY A 286 -32.24 -18.50 -4.24
CA GLY A 286 -31.03 -17.70 -3.96
C GLY A 286 -30.55 -17.68 -2.51
N GLY A 287 -30.92 -18.67 -1.68
CA GLY A 287 -30.30 -18.83 -0.36
C GLY A 287 -30.47 -20.23 0.25
N VAL A 288 -29.46 -20.67 1.02
CA VAL A 288 -29.49 -21.93 1.78
C VAL A 288 -28.96 -21.75 3.20
N HIS A 289 -29.68 -22.30 4.18
CA HIS A 289 -29.25 -22.25 5.58
C HIS A 289 -28.33 -23.42 5.93
N ILE A 290 -27.13 -23.11 6.42
CA ILE A 290 -26.19 -24.09 6.98
C ILE A 290 -26.21 -23.98 8.52
N PRO A 291 -26.54 -25.07 9.24
CA PRO A 291 -26.56 -25.04 10.70
C PRO A 291 -25.15 -24.86 11.28
N ASN A 292 -25.06 -24.47 12.55
CA ASN A 292 -23.78 -24.38 13.24
C ASN A 292 -23.26 -25.77 13.62
N PHE A 293 -21.98 -26.03 13.34
CA PHE A 293 -21.26 -27.22 13.79
C PHE A 293 -20.27 -26.83 14.89
N SER A 294 -20.02 -27.72 15.85
CA SER A 294 -19.02 -27.49 16.92
C SER A 294 -17.61 -27.92 16.51
N THR A 295 -17.48 -28.79 15.51
CA THR A 295 -16.19 -29.31 15.02
C THR A 295 -15.70 -28.56 13.78
N PRO A 296 -14.37 -28.49 13.57
CA PRO A 296 -13.78 -27.93 12.35
C PRO A 296 -14.37 -28.57 11.09
N HIS A 297 -14.88 -27.74 10.18
CA HIS A 297 -15.54 -28.22 8.96
C HIS A 297 -15.34 -27.27 7.78
N ILE A 298 -15.60 -27.82 6.59
CA ILE A 298 -15.67 -27.13 5.31
C ILE A 298 -17.13 -27.12 4.86
N ALA A 299 -17.66 -25.95 4.59
CA ALA A 299 -18.99 -25.77 4.02
C ALA A 299 -18.89 -25.48 2.53
N ILE A 300 -19.73 -26.14 1.74
CA ILE A 300 -19.86 -25.86 0.31
C ILE A 300 -21.32 -25.54 -0.02
N HIS A 301 -21.56 -24.57 -0.89
CA HIS A 301 -22.88 -24.32 -1.48
C HIS A 301 -22.76 -23.87 -2.94
N ASN A 302 -23.86 -23.91 -3.69
CA ASN A 302 -23.89 -23.41 -5.07
C ASN A 302 -24.57 -22.05 -5.16
N HIS A 303 -24.06 -21.18 -6.03
CA HIS A 303 -24.72 -19.93 -6.41
C HIS A 303 -25.32 -20.05 -7.81
N PRO A 304 -26.66 -20.04 -7.94
CA PRO A 304 -27.32 -20.18 -9.22
C PRO A 304 -26.97 -19.10 -10.24
N SER A 305 -26.65 -17.89 -9.77
CA SER A 305 -26.18 -16.77 -10.60
C SER A 305 -24.73 -16.91 -11.08
N GLY A 306 -23.94 -17.81 -10.47
CA GLY A 306 -22.50 -17.91 -10.68
C GLY A 306 -21.68 -16.75 -10.09
N MET A 307 -22.31 -15.90 -9.27
CA MET A 307 -21.66 -14.79 -8.58
C MET A 307 -20.85 -15.28 -7.36
N THR A 308 -19.91 -14.45 -6.91
CA THR A 308 -19.16 -14.69 -5.67
C THR A 308 -20.02 -14.55 -4.39
N PHE A 309 -19.38 -14.58 -3.23
CA PHE A 309 -19.98 -14.47 -1.90
C PHE A 309 -20.94 -13.29 -1.75
N SER A 310 -22.08 -13.52 -1.11
CA SER A 310 -22.96 -12.47 -0.61
C SER A 310 -22.46 -11.90 0.73
N PRO A 311 -22.95 -10.72 1.16
CA PRO A 311 -22.67 -10.21 2.50
C PRO A 311 -23.08 -11.19 3.61
N GLU A 312 -24.15 -11.96 3.41
CA GLU A 312 -24.64 -12.96 4.37
C GLU A 312 -23.72 -14.18 4.44
N ASP A 313 -23.16 -14.62 3.31
CA ASP A 313 -22.16 -15.71 3.30
C ASP A 313 -20.92 -15.32 4.10
N ILE A 314 -20.41 -14.11 3.86
CA ILE A 314 -19.22 -13.58 4.54
C ILE A 314 -19.48 -13.46 6.04
N LEU A 315 -20.63 -12.91 6.44
CA LEU A 315 -21.03 -12.83 7.84
C LEU A 315 -21.20 -14.20 8.47
N GLY A 316 -21.79 -15.15 7.73
CA GLY A 316 -22.00 -16.52 8.17
C GLY A 316 -20.68 -17.28 8.38
N PHE A 317 -19.70 -17.08 7.50
CA PHE A 317 -18.36 -17.63 7.63
C PHE A 317 -17.60 -17.01 8.80
N ALA A 318 -17.63 -15.68 8.92
CA ALA A 318 -16.96 -14.93 9.97
C ALA A 318 -17.54 -15.21 11.37
N SER A 319 -18.84 -15.51 11.46
CA SER A 319 -19.53 -15.73 12.74
C SER A 319 -19.38 -17.14 13.31
N ARG A 320 -18.86 -18.10 12.53
CA ARG A 320 -18.76 -19.51 12.90
C ARG A 320 -17.29 -19.92 13.04
N ASP A 321 -16.77 -19.90 14.26
CA ASP A 321 -15.34 -20.18 14.54
C ASP A 321 -14.89 -21.56 14.03
N SER A 322 -15.79 -22.55 14.06
CA SER A 322 -15.55 -23.91 13.59
C SER A 322 -15.57 -24.08 12.05
N MET A 323 -16.08 -23.10 11.31
CA MET A 323 -16.06 -23.14 9.84
C MET A 323 -14.68 -22.68 9.36
N GLN A 324 -13.84 -23.63 8.95
CA GLN A 324 -12.47 -23.37 8.50
C GLN A 324 -12.44 -22.87 7.06
N MET A 325 -13.35 -23.37 6.23
CA MET A 325 -13.45 -22.96 4.83
C MET A 325 -14.92 -22.92 4.39
N LEU A 326 -15.27 -21.88 3.65
CA LEU A 326 -16.54 -21.78 2.93
C LEU A 326 -16.24 -21.67 1.44
N THR A 327 -16.91 -22.49 0.62
CA THR A 327 -16.73 -22.44 -0.83
C THR A 327 -18.05 -22.32 -1.56
N ILE A 328 -18.06 -21.52 -2.62
CA ILE A 328 -19.15 -21.39 -3.56
C ILE A 328 -18.76 -22.06 -4.88
N VAL A 329 -19.67 -22.81 -5.46
CA VAL A 329 -19.60 -23.24 -6.86
C VAL A 329 -20.74 -22.61 -7.66
N GLY A 330 -20.42 -21.82 -8.68
CA GLY A 330 -21.40 -21.28 -9.60
C GLY A 330 -22.02 -22.36 -10.48
N ASN A 331 -23.26 -22.17 -10.92
CA ASN A 331 -23.90 -23.09 -11.88
C ASN A 331 -23.13 -23.16 -13.23
N ASP A 332 -22.37 -22.12 -13.55
CA ASP A 332 -21.43 -22.07 -14.68
C ASP A 332 -20.09 -22.78 -14.39
N GLY A 333 -19.83 -23.22 -13.16
CA GLY A 333 -18.62 -23.94 -12.79
C GLY A 333 -17.53 -23.05 -12.17
N SER A 334 -17.79 -21.75 -12.00
CA SER A 334 -16.91 -20.86 -11.23
C SER A 334 -16.76 -21.36 -9.79
N VAL A 335 -15.58 -21.19 -9.20
CA VAL A 335 -15.34 -21.59 -7.80
C VAL A 335 -14.71 -20.44 -7.04
N TYR A 336 -15.30 -20.14 -5.87
CA TYR A 336 -14.81 -19.16 -4.91
C TYR A 336 -14.63 -19.84 -3.56
N ALA A 337 -13.58 -19.47 -2.82
CA ALA A 337 -13.34 -20.02 -1.49
C ALA A 337 -12.81 -18.95 -0.53
N LEU A 338 -13.29 -19.01 0.71
CA LEU A 338 -12.74 -18.31 1.87
C LEU A 338 -12.17 -19.33 2.83
N GLU A 339 -10.95 -19.10 3.30
CA GLU A 339 -10.24 -19.99 4.21
C GLU A 339 -9.68 -19.20 5.40
N LYS A 340 -9.97 -19.69 6.61
CA LYS A 340 -9.29 -19.23 7.82
C LYS A 340 -7.92 -19.87 7.89
N THR A 341 -6.91 -19.05 8.14
CA THR A 341 -5.54 -19.50 8.35
C THR A 341 -5.22 -19.48 9.85
N ALA A 342 -4.03 -19.96 10.22
CA ALA A 342 -3.53 -19.81 11.58
C ALA A 342 -3.40 -18.34 12.04
N ALA A 343 -3.36 -17.39 11.09
CA ALA A 343 -3.25 -15.96 11.37
C ALA A 343 -4.60 -15.23 11.45
N THR A 344 -5.74 -15.94 11.34
CA THR A 344 -7.05 -15.28 11.31
C THR A 344 -7.38 -14.57 12.62
N ASP A 345 -7.63 -13.25 12.55
CA ASP A 345 -8.23 -12.47 13.64
C ASP A 345 -9.76 -12.58 13.57
N LEU A 346 -10.31 -13.54 14.33
CA LEU A 346 -11.74 -13.83 14.35
C LEU A 346 -12.59 -12.64 14.80
N ILE A 347 -12.07 -11.80 15.72
CA ILE A 347 -12.83 -10.68 16.27
C ILE A 347 -12.92 -9.58 15.20
N SER A 348 -11.79 -9.17 14.63
CA SER A 348 -11.74 -8.16 13.58
C SER A 348 -12.51 -8.60 12.33
N LEU A 349 -12.35 -9.86 11.90
CA LEU A 349 -13.08 -10.43 10.78
C LEU A 349 -14.60 -10.34 10.99
N LYS A 350 -15.08 -10.74 12.18
CA LYS A 350 -16.51 -10.72 12.51
C LYS A 350 -17.06 -9.30 12.61
N MET A 351 -16.32 -8.35 13.16
CA MET A 351 -16.71 -6.95 13.18
C MET A 351 -16.81 -6.37 11.76
N ALA A 352 -15.80 -6.62 10.93
CA ALA A 352 -15.76 -6.12 9.56
C ALA A 352 -16.89 -6.73 8.71
N ALA A 353 -17.13 -8.04 8.82
CA ALA A 353 -18.23 -8.73 8.14
C ALA A 353 -19.61 -8.24 8.59
N ARG A 354 -19.79 -7.92 9.87
CA ARG A 354 -21.03 -7.30 10.38
C ARG A 354 -21.26 -5.92 9.79
N THR A 355 -20.22 -5.09 9.73
CA THR A 355 -20.29 -3.77 9.10
C THR A 355 -20.64 -3.89 7.62
N LEU A 356 -19.94 -4.77 6.90
CA LEU A 356 -20.24 -5.07 5.49
C LEU A 356 -21.72 -5.44 5.29
N ASN A 357 -22.22 -6.41 6.07
CA ASN A 357 -23.60 -6.86 5.96
C ASN A 357 -24.61 -5.77 6.34
N HIS A 358 -24.31 -4.95 7.35
CA HIS A 358 -25.18 -3.83 7.73
C HIS A 358 -25.25 -2.78 6.62
N THR A 359 -24.10 -2.36 6.07
CA THR A 359 -24.02 -1.38 5.00
C THR A 359 -24.67 -1.87 3.71
N ALA A 360 -24.48 -3.15 3.36
CA ALA A 360 -25.08 -3.76 2.18
C ALA A 360 -26.62 -3.87 2.25
N ASN A 361 -27.19 -3.90 3.46
CA ASN A 361 -28.63 -3.96 3.70
C ASN A 361 -29.32 -2.60 3.71
N ASP A 362 -28.60 -1.51 3.40
CA ASP A 362 -29.23 -0.20 3.21
C ASP A 362 -30.18 -0.24 1.99
N PRO A 363 -31.50 -0.03 2.17
CA PRO A 363 -32.47 -0.15 1.09
C PRO A 363 -32.30 0.91 0.00
N THR A 364 -31.53 1.97 0.26
CA THR A 364 -31.22 3.02 -0.72
C THR A 364 -30.00 2.68 -1.58
N MET A 365 -29.25 1.64 -1.22
CA MET A 365 -28.02 1.27 -1.90
C MET A 365 -28.32 0.54 -3.22
N PRO A 366 -27.78 1.01 -4.37
CA PRO A 366 -27.88 0.28 -5.62
C PRO A 366 -27.19 -1.10 -5.52
N LYS A 367 -27.75 -2.13 -6.18
CA LYS A 367 -27.13 -3.47 -6.22
C LYS A 367 -25.67 -3.45 -6.69
N THR A 368 -25.31 -2.52 -7.58
CA THR A 368 -23.94 -2.31 -8.05
C THR A 368 -23.00 -1.79 -6.94
N ALA A 369 -23.50 -0.94 -6.05
CA ALA A 369 -22.73 -0.45 -4.91
C ALA A 369 -22.50 -1.56 -3.89
N VAL A 370 -23.50 -2.41 -3.63
CA VAL A 370 -23.36 -3.61 -2.79
C VAL A 370 -22.29 -4.55 -3.36
N TYR A 371 -22.31 -4.80 -4.67
CA TYR A 371 -21.31 -5.64 -5.33
C TYR A 371 -19.88 -5.08 -5.19
N ASN A 372 -19.71 -3.77 -5.42
CA ASN A 372 -18.41 -3.13 -5.26
C ASN A 372 -17.90 -3.24 -3.82
N LEU A 373 -18.80 -3.02 -2.85
CA LEU A 373 -18.48 -3.14 -1.43
C LEU A 373 -17.99 -4.54 -1.06
N VAL A 374 -18.66 -5.59 -1.57
CA VAL A 374 -18.25 -6.99 -1.37
C VAL A 374 -16.92 -7.26 -2.07
N THR A 375 -16.73 -6.78 -3.30
CA THR A 375 -15.50 -6.99 -4.07
C THR A 375 -14.31 -6.35 -3.38
N ASP A 376 -14.43 -5.10 -2.93
CA ASP A 376 -13.40 -4.38 -2.19
C ASP A 376 -13.08 -5.10 -0.88
N PHE A 377 -14.10 -5.57 -0.16
CA PHE A 377 -13.91 -6.36 1.07
C PHE A 377 -13.12 -7.65 0.81
N LEU A 378 -13.46 -8.41 -0.23
CA LEU A 378 -12.77 -9.66 -0.59
C LEU A 378 -11.32 -9.41 -1.03
N MET A 379 -11.05 -8.30 -1.72
CA MET A 379 -9.69 -7.91 -2.12
C MET A 379 -8.79 -7.58 -0.92
N GLU A 380 -9.38 -7.06 0.16
CA GLU A 380 -8.65 -6.68 1.38
C GLU A 380 -8.78 -7.72 2.51
N ILE A 381 -9.50 -8.84 2.31
CA ILE A 381 -9.84 -9.78 3.40
C ILE A 381 -8.62 -10.44 4.05
N SER A 382 -7.49 -10.49 3.32
CA SER A 382 -6.21 -10.97 3.84
C SER A 382 -5.69 -10.19 5.05
N GLN A 383 -6.11 -8.93 5.24
CA GLN A 383 -5.78 -8.15 6.43
C GLN A 383 -6.32 -8.77 7.73
N TYR A 384 -7.35 -9.63 7.63
CA TYR A 384 -7.93 -10.36 8.75
C TYR A 384 -7.37 -11.79 8.88
N GLY A 385 -6.32 -12.13 8.12
CA GLY A 385 -5.73 -13.48 8.08
C GLY A 385 -6.60 -14.52 7.38
N VAL A 386 -7.46 -14.11 6.44
CA VAL A 386 -8.30 -15.00 5.61
C VAL A 386 -7.78 -15.01 4.18
N GLN A 387 -7.69 -16.19 3.58
CA GLN A 387 -7.35 -16.32 2.16
C GLN A 387 -8.62 -16.37 1.31
N TYR A 388 -8.62 -15.60 0.21
CA TYR A 388 -9.68 -15.62 -0.80
C TYR A 388 -9.14 -16.22 -2.10
N TYR A 389 -9.80 -17.28 -2.56
CA TYR A 389 -9.48 -17.96 -3.80
C TYR A 389 -10.59 -17.71 -4.82
N THR A 390 -10.20 -17.38 -6.04
CA THR A 390 -11.12 -17.23 -7.17
C THR A 390 -10.57 -17.98 -8.38
N ARG A 391 -11.44 -18.77 -9.02
CA ARG A 391 -11.22 -19.32 -10.36
C ARG A 391 -12.45 -19.04 -11.20
N GLY A 392 -12.33 -18.02 -12.05
CA GLY A 392 -13.27 -17.80 -13.15
C GLY A 392 -13.07 -18.85 -14.25
N ASN A 393 -14.12 -19.08 -15.02
CA ASN A 393 -14.04 -19.83 -16.27
C ASN A 393 -13.23 -19.10 -17.34
#